data_AF-A0A922IGK2-F1
#
_entry.id   AF-A0A922IGK2-F1
#
_cell.length_a   1.000
_cell.length_b   1.000
_cell.length_c   1.000
_cell.angle_alpha   90.00
_cell.angle_beta   90.00
_cell.angle_gamma   90.00
#
_symmetry.space_group_name_H-M   'P 1'
#
loop_
_entity.id
_entity.type
_entity.pdbx_description
1 polymer ?
#
loop_
_entity_poly.entity_id
_entity_poly.type
_entity_poly.pdbx_seq_one_letter_code
_entity_poly.pdbx_strand_id
1 'polypeptide(L)'
;MCCPEILTKTPKLTNPKASDYVDVNVKTLRHNHYDNIFALGDCAALPTSKTAAAVAGQVGTLEKNICDIINGGQGNVSEYDGYTACPIVTGYNRGIIAEFDYRAKPLETLPIDQGKERYLFYFTKTYLLPPLYWDGLLRGIWSGPKTIRNLLHLHRPSYSDAEK
;
A
#
# COMPACT_ATOMS: atom_id res chain seq x y z
N MET A 1 7.66 -14.80 -1.77
CA MET A 1 8.99 -14.23 -1.43
C MET A 1 9.38 -14.72 -0.05
N CYS A 2 10.65 -15.04 0.17
CA CYS A 2 11.18 -15.36 1.49
C CYS A 2 11.69 -14.08 2.18
N CYS A 3 11.77 -14.10 3.50
CA CYS A 3 12.36 -13.02 4.25
C CYS A 3 13.88 -12.94 3.97
N PRO A 4 14.46 -11.73 3.79
CA PRO A 4 15.91 -11.55 3.71
C PRO A 4 16.66 -12.22 4.87
N GLU A 5 17.76 -12.91 4.58
CA GLU A 5 18.52 -13.68 5.56
C GLU A 5 19.03 -12.84 6.75
N ILE A 6 19.33 -11.56 6.53
CA ILE A 6 19.76 -10.67 7.62
C ILE A 6 18.66 -10.47 8.67
N LEU A 7 17.39 -10.50 8.27
CA LEU A 7 16.25 -10.36 9.17
C LEU A 7 16.02 -11.65 9.95
N THR A 8 16.15 -12.82 9.30
CA THR A 8 16.02 -14.11 9.99
C THR A 8 17.10 -14.30 11.08
N LYS A 9 18.26 -13.65 10.92
CA LYS A 9 19.33 -13.61 11.92
C LYS A 9 19.13 -12.57 13.02
N THR A 10 18.06 -11.77 12.96
CA THR A 10 17.81 -10.65 13.89
C THR A 10 16.43 -10.78 14.57
N PRO A 11 16.23 -11.79 15.44
CA PRO A 11 14.91 -12.12 16.01
C PRO A 11 14.29 -11.02 16.89
N LYS A 12 15.08 -10.03 17.30
CA LYS A 12 14.59 -8.87 18.07
C LYS A 12 13.77 -7.90 17.22
N LEU A 13 14.00 -7.87 15.91
CA LEU A 13 13.34 -6.94 14.98
C LEU A 13 12.19 -7.60 14.22
N THR A 14 12.00 -8.91 14.37
CA THR A 14 11.16 -9.69 13.47
C THR A 14 10.05 -10.40 14.22
N ASN A 15 9.02 -10.79 13.46
CA ASN A 15 7.88 -11.53 13.95
C ASN A 15 7.95 -12.99 13.44
N PRO A 16 8.26 -13.98 14.31
CA PRO A 16 8.32 -15.38 13.91
C PRO A 16 7.00 -15.93 13.36
N LYS A 17 5.85 -15.36 13.77
CA LYS A 17 4.53 -15.74 13.26
C LYS A 17 4.25 -15.19 11.86
N ALA A 18 5.04 -14.23 11.42
CA ALA A 18 4.97 -13.62 10.10
C ALA A 18 6.26 -13.90 9.30
N SER A 19 6.75 -15.14 9.32
CA SER A 19 7.93 -15.56 8.53
C SER A 19 9.18 -14.72 8.76
N ASP A 20 9.39 -14.26 10.00
CA ASP A 20 10.50 -13.40 10.40
C ASP A 20 10.59 -12.07 9.63
N TYR A 21 9.48 -11.56 9.08
CA TYR A 21 9.42 -10.18 8.59
C TYR A 21 9.48 -9.19 9.76
N VAL A 22 9.86 -7.94 9.48
CA VAL A 22 10.02 -6.89 10.51
C VAL A 22 8.69 -6.65 11.23
N ASP A 23 8.71 -6.69 12.56
CA ASP A 23 7.50 -6.61 13.38
C ASP A 23 7.02 -5.16 13.54
N VAL A 24 6.04 -4.77 12.73
CA VAL A 24 5.51 -3.40 12.71
C VAL A 24 4.02 -3.36 13.02
N ASN A 25 3.59 -2.23 13.55
CA ASN A 25 2.19 -1.89 13.66
C ASN A 25 1.58 -1.74 12.26
N VAL A 26 0.50 -2.48 11.99
CA VAL A 26 -0.12 -2.56 10.66
C VAL A 26 -0.69 -1.24 10.14
N LYS A 27 -0.96 -0.27 11.03
CA LYS A 27 -1.52 1.04 10.68
C LYS A 27 -0.46 2.11 10.56
N THR A 28 0.54 2.13 11.46
CA THR A 28 1.51 3.22 11.54
C THR A 28 2.86 2.90 10.91
N LEU A 29 3.14 1.62 10.63
CA LEU A 29 4.42 1.09 10.11
C LEU A 29 5.63 1.26 11.05
N ARG A 30 5.38 1.70 12.29
CA ARG A 30 6.37 1.75 13.37
C ARG A 30 6.58 0.37 13.96
N HIS A 31 7.81 0.03 14.33
CA HIS A 31 8.11 -1.23 15.00
C HIS A 31 7.38 -1.33 16.35
N ASN A 32 6.84 -2.50 16.69
CA ASN A 32 6.01 -2.66 17.90
C ASN A 32 6.80 -2.54 19.22
N HIS A 33 8.12 -2.74 19.17
CA HIS A 33 9.01 -2.70 20.35
C HIS A 33 10.06 -1.57 20.33
N TYR A 34 10.24 -0.90 19.19
CA TYR A 34 11.32 0.09 19.02
C TYR A 34 10.77 1.35 18.38
N ASP A 35 10.69 2.41 19.17
CA ASP A 35 10.02 3.66 18.79
C ASP A 35 10.70 4.42 17.65
N ASN A 36 11.97 4.15 17.36
CA ASN A 36 12.73 4.79 16.31
C ASN A 36 12.97 3.88 15.09
N ILE A 37 12.32 2.72 15.02
CA ILE A 37 12.43 1.79 13.90
C ILE A 37 11.10 1.74 13.14
N PHE A 38 11.20 1.77 11.81
CA PHE A 38 10.08 1.71 10.89
C PHE A 38 10.42 0.74 9.77
N ALA A 39 9.40 0.08 9.21
CA ALA A 39 9.58 -0.74 8.02
C ALA A 39 8.36 -0.67 7.11
N LEU A 40 8.61 -0.78 5.81
CA LEU A 40 7.60 -0.79 4.76
C LEU A 40 8.01 -1.78 3.66
N GLY A 41 7.07 -2.07 2.76
CA GLY A 41 7.26 -2.97 1.64
C GLY A 41 7.35 -4.43 2.05
N ASP A 42 8.08 -5.20 1.24
CA ASP A 42 8.06 -6.66 1.30
C ASP A 42 8.71 -7.23 2.56
N CYS A 43 9.60 -6.46 3.21
CA CYS A 43 10.27 -6.89 4.44
C CYS A 43 9.41 -6.70 5.70
N ALA A 44 8.32 -5.94 5.63
CA ALA A 44 7.46 -5.66 6.79
C ALA A 44 6.41 -6.76 6.98
N ALA A 45 6.08 -7.06 8.24
CA ALA A 45 5.05 -8.04 8.63
C ALA A 45 3.62 -7.49 8.45
N LEU A 46 3.34 -6.83 7.33
CA LEU A 46 2.03 -6.27 7.00
C LEU A 46 1.14 -7.36 6.38
N PRO A 47 -0.10 -7.57 6.87
CA PRO A 47 -1.00 -8.63 6.38
C PRO A 47 -1.75 -8.21 5.11
N THR A 48 -1.02 -7.79 4.07
CA THR A 48 -1.56 -7.43 2.76
C THR A 48 -0.66 -7.95 1.64
N SER A 49 -1.09 -7.85 0.38
CA SER A 49 -0.27 -8.25 -0.75
C SER A 49 0.97 -7.36 -0.89
N LYS A 50 2.13 -8.01 -0.97
CA LYS A 50 3.46 -7.40 -1.11
C LYS A 50 3.67 -6.90 -2.54
N THR A 51 3.30 -5.64 -2.79
CA THR A 51 3.34 -5.00 -4.12
C THR A 51 3.92 -3.58 -4.05
N ALA A 52 4.40 -3.06 -5.18
CA ALA A 52 4.83 -1.66 -5.28
C ALA A 52 3.69 -0.65 -5.05
N ALA A 53 2.43 -1.03 -5.36
CA ALA A 53 1.28 -0.19 -5.07
C ALA A 53 1.03 -0.08 -3.55
N ALA A 54 1.23 -1.19 -2.81
CA ALA A 54 1.21 -1.16 -1.36
C ALA A 54 2.31 -0.25 -0.80
N VAL A 55 3.54 -0.35 -1.33
CA VAL A 55 4.64 0.56 -0.96
C VAL A 55 4.23 2.03 -1.14
N ALA A 56 3.59 2.40 -2.25
CA ALA A 56 3.14 3.77 -2.46
C ALA A 56 2.17 4.26 -1.37
N GLY A 57 1.16 3.43 -1.00
CA GLY A 57 0.24 3.77 0.09
C GLY A 57 0.91 3.82 1.47
N GLN A 58 1.87 2.93 1.70
CA GLN A 58 2.66 2.87 2.94
C GLN A 58 3.55 4.08 3.12
N VAL A 59 4.26 4.53 2.06
CA VAL A 59 5.09 5.75 2.06
C VAL A 59 4.25 6.96 2.48
N GLY A 60 3.05 7.12 1.94
CA GLY A 60 2.16 8.24 2.27
C GLY A 60 1.74 8.31 3.73
N THR A 61 1.57 7.16 4.38
CA THR A 61 1.27 7.11 5.82
C THR A 61 2.53 7.32 6.65
N LEU A 62 3.62 6.63 6.30
CA LEU A 62 4.85 6.66 7.07
C LEU A 62 5.51 8.04 7.06
N GLU A 63 5.53 8.72 5.92
CA GLU A 63 6.03 10.10 5.79
C GLU A 63 5.37 11.03 6.81
N LYS A 64 4.03 11.06 6.84
CA LYS A 64 3.26 11.92 7.75
C LYS A 64 3.56 11.61 9.21
N ASN A 65 3.63 10.32 9.56
CA ASN A 65 3.88 9.90 10.93
C ASN A 65 5.32 10.19 11.38
N ILE A 66 6.32 10.01 10.50
CA ILE A 66 7.72 10.38 10.81
C ILE A 66 7.85 11.90 10.98
N CYS A 67 7.26 12.69 10.08
CA CYS A 67 7.25 14.15 10.20
C CYS A 67 6.59 14.61 11.51
N ASP A 68 5.49 13.99 11.91
CA ASP A 68 4.84 14.26 13.21
C ASP A 68 5.78 13.96 14.38
N ILE A 69 6.47 12.80 14.39
CA ILE A 69 7.45 12.44 15.43
C ILE A 69 8.60 13.45 15.50
N ILE A 70 9.14 13.88 14.36
CA ILE A 70 10.22 14.87 14.29
C ILE A 70 9.78 16.20 14.91
N ASN A 71 8.51 16.56 14.76
CA ASN A 71 7.91 17.76 15.34
C ASN A 71 7.49 17.59 16.82
N GLY A 72 7.82 16.46 17.46
CA GLY A 72 7.48 16.18 18.86
C GLY A 72 6.10 15.54 19.07
N GLY A 73 5.43 15.14 17.99
CA GLY A 73 4.16 14.40 18.01
C GLY A 73 4.31 12.92 18.33
N GLN A 74 3.19 12.19 18.30
CA GLN A 74 3.14 10.75 18.64
C GLN A 74 3.38 9.82 17.45
N GLY A 75 3.29 10.33 16.21
CA GLY A 75 3.44 9.55 14.98
C GLY A 75 2.22 8.74 14.61
N ASN A 76 1.03 9.27 14.88
CA ASN A 76 -0.26 8.59 14.64
C ASN A 76 -1.28 9.46 13.86
N VAL A 77 -0.79 10.47 13.13
CA VAL A 77 -1.62 11.39 12.34
C VAL A 77 -2.19 10.76 11.06
N SER A 78 -1.64 9.62 10.63
CA SER A 78 -2.10 8.87 9.47
C SER A 78 -2.11 7.37 9.77
N GLU A 79 -3.14 6.68 9.26
CA GLU A 79 -3.27 5.23 9.32
C GLU A 79 -3.28 4.63 7.91
N TYR A 80 -2.47 3.59 7.71
CA TYR A 80 -2.48 2.77 6.51
C TYR A 80 -3.63 1.76 6.58
N ASP A 81 -4.45 1.73 5.54
CA ASP A 81 -5.67 0.92 5.41
C ASP A 81 -5.41 -0.47 4.79
N GLY A 82 -4.15 -0.78 4.47
CA GLY A 82 -3.78 -2.03 3.83
C GLY A 82 -3.86 -1.98 2.30
N TYR A 83 -4.11 -0.81 1.72
CA TYR A 83 -4.23 -0.61 0.28
C TYR A 83 -3.11 -1.31 -0.50
N THR A 84 -3.49 -2.16 -1.44
CA THR A 84 -2.58 -2.78 -2.40
C THR A 84 -3.30 -2.90 -3.74
N ALA A 85 -2.51 -3.02 -4.81
CA ALA A 85 -3.06 -3.21 -6.15
C ALA A 85 -2.24 -4.23 -6.95
N CYS A 86 -2.96 -5.02 -7.72
CA CYS A 86 -2.42 -6.03 -8.63
C CYS A 86 -3.00 -5.79 -10.03
N PRO A 87 -2.24 -5.14 -10.93
CA PRO A 87 -2.58 -5.09 -12.35
C PRO A 87 -2.32 -6.45 -13.00
N ILE A 88 -3.39 -7.20 -13.25
CA ILE A 88 -3.35 -8.55 -13.82
C ILE A 88 -3.49 -8.43 -15.34
N VAL A 89 -2.43 -8.72 -16.07
CA VAL A 89 -2.47 -8.80 -17.53
C VAL A 89 -3.07 -10.16 -17.91
N THR A 90 -4.25 -10.14 -18.50
CA THR A 90 -4.99 -11.35 -18.91
C THR A 90 -4.77 -11.71 -20.38
N GLY A 91 -4.23 -10.79 -21.17
CA GLY A 91 -3.82 -11.02 -22.54
C GLY A 91 -3.14 -9.79 -23.14
N TYR A 92 -2.69 -9.91 -24.39
CA TYR A 92 -2.24 -8.74 -25.14
C TYR A 92 -3.38 -7.73 -25.23
N ASN A 93 -3.14 -6.49 -24.80
CA ASN A 93 -4.14 -5.42 -24.78
C ASN A 93 -5.36 -5.68 -23.86
N ARG A 94 -5.23 -6.57 -22.86
CA ARG A 94 -6.29 -6.88 -21.89
C ARG A 94 -5.72 -7.04 -20.49
N GLY A 95 -6.45 -6.52 -19.52
CA GLY A 95 -6.11 -6.69 -18.11
C GLY A 95 -7.22 -6.23 -17.19
N ILE A 96 -7.02 -6.52 -15.91
CA ILE A 96 -7.85 -6.20 -14.76
C ILE A 96 -6.95 -5.47 -13.74
N ILE A 97 -7.46 -4.51 -12.99
CA ILE A 97 -6.73 -3.93 -11.84
C ILE A 97 -7.49 -4.29 -10.57
N ALA A 98 -6.99 -5.28 -9.84
CA ALA A 98 -7.52 -5.62 -8.53
C ALA A 98 -6.92 -4.67 -7.48
N GLU A 99 -7.76 -3.89 -6.79
CA GLU A 99 -7.37 -3.03 -5.68
C GLU A 99 -8.15 -3.43 -4.43
N PHE A 100 -7.50 -3.55 -3.28
CA PHE A 100 -8.17 -4.00 -2.05
C PHE A 100 -7.46 -3.54 -0.78
N ASP A 101 -8.18 -3.63 0.34
CA ASP A 101 -7.74 -3.26 1.69
C ASP A 101 -7.32 -4.49 2.54
N TYR A 102 -6.98 -4.28 3.82
CA TYR A 102 -6.66 -5.37 4.76
C TYR A 102 -7.77 -6.41 4.94
N ARG A 103 -9.03 -6.07 4.63
CA ARG A 103 -10.17 -6.99 4.74
C ARG A 103 -10.40 -7.76 3.45
N ALA A 104 -9.48 -7.64 2.48
CA ALA A 104 -9.60 -8.18 1.14
C ALA A 104 -10.86 -7.69 0.40
N LYS A 105 -11.39 -6.51 0.77
CA LYS A 105 -12.53 -5.90 0.08
C LYS A 105 -12.05 -5.02 -1.07
N PRO A 106 -12.74 -5.02 -2.22
CA PRO A 106 -12.42 -4.12 -3.32
C PRO A 106 -12.33 -2.67 -2.87
N LEU A 107 -11.26 -1.99 -3.28
CA LEU A 107 -11.00 -0.57 -3.01
C LEU A 107 -10.61 0.15 -4.31
N GLU A 108 -11.49 0.05 -5.30
CA GLU A 108 -11.26 0.50 -6.67
C GLU A 108 -11.09 2.04 -6.76
N THR A 109 -10.04 2.46 -7.45
CA THR A 109 -9.73 3.87 -7.66
C THR A 109 -10.70 4.51 -8.65
N LEU A 110 -11.02 3.82 -9.76
CA LEU A 110 -11.89 4.35 -10.80
C LEU A 110 -13.36 4.01 -10.50
N PRO A 111 -14.32 4.86 -10.92
CA PRO A 111 -15.75 4.61 -10.72
C PRO A 111 -16.35 3.62 -11.74
N ILE A 112 -15.54 2.68 -12.24
CA ILE A 112 -15.90 1.62 -13.18
C ILE A 112 -15.47 0.27 -12.60
N ASP A 113 -16.26 -0.77 -12.87
CA ASP A 113 -15.92 -2.15 -12.48
C ASP A 113 -14.54 -2.55 -13.02
N GLN A 114 -13.58 -2.67 -12.11
CA GLN A 114 -12.19 -3.02 -12.42
C GLN A 114 -11.95 -4.53 -12.49
N GLY A 115 -12.91 -5.34 -12.04
CA GLY A 115 -12.94 -6.80 -12.18
C GLY A 115 -13.20 -7.28 -13.62
N LYS A 116 -13.61 -6.39 -14.51
CA LYS A 116 -13.80 -6.69 -15.94
C LYS A 116 -12.54 -6.39 -16.75
N GLU A 117 -12.23 -7.28 -17.69
CA GLU A 117 -11.11 -7.08 -18.62
C GLU A 117 -11.31 -5.83 -19.48
N ARG A 118 -10.34 -4.91 -19.45
CA ARG A 118 -10.35 -3.69 -20.26
C ARG A 118 -8.97 -3.39 -20.81
N TYR A 119 -8.95 -2.81 -22.02
CA TYR A 119 -7.71 -2.26 -22.59
C TYR A 119 -7.14 -1.14 -21.71
N LEU A 120 -8.00 -0.32 -21.10
CA LEU A 120 -7.59 0.76 -20.20
C LEU A 120 -6.65 0.26 -19.10
N PHE A 121 -6.95 -0.88 -18.48
CA PHE A 121 -6.14 -1.44 -17.40
C PHE A 121 -4.79 -1.97 -17.88
N TYR A 122 -4.77 -2.62 -19.05
CA TYR A 122 -3.52 -2.98 -19.71
C TYR A 122 -2.69 -1.74 -20.05
N PHE A 123 -3.32 -0.70 -20.61
CA PHE A 123 -2.67 0.56 -20.97
C PHE A 123 -2.07 1.23 -19.72
N THR A 124 -2.85 1.34 -18.64
CA THR A 124 -2.39 1.88 -17.36
C THR A 124 -1.15 1.15 -16.86
N LYS A 125 -1.19 -0.19 -16.78
CA LYS A 125 -0.03 -0.98 -16.33
C LYS A 125 1.17 -0.84 -17.27
N THR A 126 0.96 -0.80 -18.57
CA THR A 126 2.05 -0.89 -19.56
C THR A 126 2.72 0.44 -19.81
N TYR A 127 1.94 1.53 -19.83
CA TYR A 127 2.42 2.85 -20.27
C TYR A 127 2.34 3.93 -19.20
N LEU A 128 1.36 3.86 -18.28
CA LEU A 128 1.19 4.90 -17.25
C LEU A 128 2.00 4.61 -15.98
N LEU A 129 1.97 3.36 -15.48
CA LEU A 129 2.66 3.00 -14.25
C LEU A 129 4.19 3.10 -14.33
N PRO A 130 4.88 2.78 -15.45
CA PRO A 130 6.33 2.92 -15.50
C PRO A 130 6.85 4.36 -15.28
N PRO A 131 6.39 5.40 -16.00
CA PRO A 131 6.82 6.77 -15.71
C PRO A 131 6.35 7.22 -14.32
N LEU A 132 5.14 6.82 -13.87
CA LEU A 132 4.68 7.13 -12.50
C LEU A 132 5.60 6.53 -11.43
N TYR A 133 6.18 5.35 -11.69
CA TYR A 133 7.16 4.74 -10.80
C TYR A 133 8.46 5.55 -10.74
N TRP A 134 9.07 5.83 -11.89
CA TRP A 134 10.38 6.50 -11.96
C TRP A 134 10.33 7.98 -11.56
N ASP A 135 9.32 8.71 -12.04
CA ASP A 135 9.21 10.16 -11.84
C ASP A 135 8.25 10.55 -10.72
N GLY A 136 7.42 9.63 -10.24
CA GLY A 136 6.50 9.85 -9.12
C GLY A 136 6.98 9.18 -7.84
N LEU A 137 6.88 7.84 -7.78
CA LEU A 137 7.10 7.07 -6.56
C LEU A 137 8.54 7.23 -6.04
N LEU A 138 9.54 7.04 -6.89
CA LEU A 138 10.94 7.15 -6.49
C LEU A 138 11.36 8.58 -6.11
N ARG A 139 10.61 9.59 -6.56
CA ARG A 139 10.84 10.99 -6.19
C ARG A 139 10.04 11.42 -4.96
N GLY A 140 9.26 10.51 -4.35
CA GLY A 140 8.43 10.81 -3.18
C GLY A 140 7.18 11.66 -3.50
N ILE A 141 6.81 11.80 -4.77
CA ILE A 141 5.68 12.63 -5.22
C ILE A 141 4.38 11.80 -5.25
N TRP A 142 4.50 10.47 -5.35
CA TRP A 142 3.36 9.56 -5.45
C TRP A 142 3.18 8.71 -4.19
N SER A 143 2.05 8.91 -3.51
CA SER A 143 1.70 8.24 -2.24
C SER A 143 0.46 7.34 -2.36
N GLY A 144 0.25 6.78 -3.55
CA GLY A 144 -0.91 5.95 -3.88
C GLY A 144 -2.16 6.75 -4.28
N PRO A 145 -3.22 6.06 -4.78
CA PRO A 145 -4.34 6.72 -5.43
C PRO A 145 -5.46 7.16 -4.49
N LYS A 146 -5.28 7.11 -3.16
CA LYS A 146 -6.34 7.45 -2.19
C LYS A 146 -7.00 8.81 -2.44
N THR A 147 -6.20 9.83 -2.74
CA THR A 147 -6.71 11.16 -3.07
C THR A 147 -7.52 11.17 -4.37
N ILE A 148 -7.04 10.48 -5.40
CA ILE A 148 -7.73 10.36 -6.70
C ILE A 148 -9.05 9.61 -6.52
N ARG A 149 -9.03 8.49 -5.78
CA ARG A 149 -10.21 7.69 -5.44
C ARG A 149 -11.26 8.57 -4.74
N ASN A 150 -10.88 9.29 -3.69
CA ASN A 150 -11.82 10.17 -2.98
C ASN A 150 -12.43 11.25 -3.89
N LEU A 151 -11.65 11.80 -4.82
CA LEU A 151 -12.13 12.79 -5.79
C LEU A 151 -13.10 12.18 -6.82
N LEU A 152 -12.77 11.00 -7.36
CA LEU A 152 -13.60 10.34 -8.38
C LEU A 152 -14.90 9.76 -7.81
N HIS A 153 -14.93 9.45 -6.52
CA HIS A 153 -16.12 8.96 -5.81
C HIS A 153 -16.83 10.04 -5.00
N LEU A 154 -16.56 11.34 -5.20
CA LEU A 154 -17.17 12.44 -4.43
C LEU A 154 -18.72 12.42 -4.41
N HIS A 155 -19.35 11.80 -5.41
CA HIS A 155 -20.81 11.65 -5.54
C HIS A 155 -21.34 10.25 -5.22
N ARG A 156 -20.48 9.32 -4.77
CA ARG A 156 -20.87 7.99 -4.29
C ARG A 156 -20.58 7.89 -2.79
N PRO A 157 -21.48 7.31 -1.98
CA PRO A 157 -21.19 7.07 -0.57
C PRO A 157 -19.90 6.24 -0.45
N SER A 158 -19.07 6.57 0.54
CA SER A 158 -17.83 5.84 0.84
C SER A 158 -18.16 4.36 1.01
N TYR A 159 -17.32 3.47 0.45
CA TYR A 159 -17.46 2.02 0.66
C TYR A 159 -17.37 1.64 2.16
N SER A 160 -16.91 2.54 3.04
CA SER A 160 -16.97 2.36 4.49
C SER A 160 -18.37 2.49 5.10
N ASP A 161 -19.31 3.11 4.38
CA ASP A 161 -20.66 3.41 4.90
C ASP A 161 -21.69 2.34 4.50
N ALA A 162 -21.29 1.37 3.68
CA ALA A 162 -22.17 0.27 3.23
C ALA A 162 -22.32 -0.87 4.25
N GLU A 163 -21.67 -0.79 5.42
CA GLU A 163 -21.66 -1.85 6.45
C GLU A 163 -21.73 -1.30 7.89
N LYS A 164 -22.59 -0.31 8.11
CA LYS A 164 -23.28 -0.17 9.41
C LYS A 164 -24.71 -0.67 9.24
#